data_AF-A0A2E8H8A6-F1
#
_entry.id   AF-A0A2E8H8A6-F1
#
_cell.length_a   1.000
_cell.length_b   1.000
_cell.length_c   1.000
_cell.angle_alpha   90.00
_cell.angle_beta   90.00
_cell.angle_gamma   90.00
#
_symmetry.space_group_name_H-M   'P 1'
#
loop_
_entity.id
_entity.type
_entity.pdbx_description
1 polymer ?
#
loop_
_entity_poly.entity_id
_entity_poly.type
_entity_poly.pdbx_seq_one_letter_code
_entity_poly.pdbx_strand_id
1 'polypeptide(L)'
;MPALPSNPSLRHLKNEARQLHRALEQGDFDAVHRVKAHLRRLGDASEADILSAEVTLQETQHVIARDYGFENWAELRGAVGPGFDALADLPDHDLKRLLTEIDHAVLVTALRDYVINGGSPSVRLRILACMSNGDRQAYYERQREAEAEPGDPTEARSRIVEQARRNAEFASPS
;
A
#
# COMPACT_ATOMS: atom_id res chain seq x y z
N MET A 1 1.80 -16.66 12.18
CA MET A 1 2.56 -15.41 12.02
C MET A 1 2.57 -15.05 10.54
N PRO A 2 1.67 -14.18 10.06
CA PRO A 2 1.78 -13.67 8.71
C PRO A 2 3.02 -12.78 8.62
N ALA A 3 3.93 -13.09 7.69
CA ALA A 3 5.00 -12.17 7.35
C ALA A 3 4.38 -10.90 6.74
N LEU A 4 5.00 -9.74 6.95
CA LEU A 4 4.61 -8.53 6.24
C LEU A 4 4.59 -8.84 4.73
N PRO A 5 3.50 -8.51 4.01
CA PRO A 5 3.46 -8.73 2.57
C PRO A 5 4.60 -7.97 1.90
N SER A 6 5.15 -8.48 0.80
CA SER A 6 6.38 -7.99 0.15
C SER A 6 6.37 -6.50 -0.23
N ASN A 7 5.20 -5.86 -0.21
CA ASN A 7 5.04 -4.42 -0.25
C ASN A 7 3.93 -4.04 0.72
N PRO A 8 4.23 -3.90 2.02
CA PRO A 8 3.21 -3.41 2.92
C PRO A 8 3.00 -1.97 2.48
N SER A 9 1.84 -1.68 1.92
CA SER A 9 1.44 -0.31 1.69
C SER A 9 0.46 0.02 2.78
N LEU A 10 0.58 1.23 3.32
CA LEU A 10 -0.40 1.72 4.29
C LEU A 10 -1.84 1.57 3.78
N ARG A 11 -2.03 1.72 2.46
CA ARG A 11 -3.32 1.51 1.83
C ARG A 11 -3.77 0.05 1.85
N HIS A 12 -2.88 -0.92 1.58
CA HIS A 12 -3.20 -2.34 1.71
C HIS A 12 -3.66 -2.66 3.12
N LEU A 13 -2.91 -2.22 4.15
CA LEU A 13 -3.29 -2.45 5.55
C LEU A 13 -4.63 -1.79 5.91
N LYS A 14 -4.91 -0.59 5.38
CA LYS A 14 -6.22 0.06 5.54
C LYS A 14 -7.34 -0.74 4.86
N ASN A 15 -7.07 -1.33 3.70
CA ASN A 15 -8.03 -2.18 3.00
C ASN A 15 -8.26 -3.49 3.75
N GLU A 16 -7.21 -4.10 4.31
CA GLU A 16 -7.31 -5.30 5.15
C GLU A 16 -8.17 -5.01 6.39
N ALA A 17 -7.95 -3.89 7.08
CA ALA A 17 -8.78 -3.50 8.22
C ALA A 17 -10.26 -3.29 7.87
N ARG A 18 -10.55 -2.77 6.66
CA ARG A 18 -11.92 -2.62 6.15
C ARG A 18 -12.54 -3.96 5.74
N GLN A 19 -11.75 -4.87 5.18
CA GLN A 19 -12.20 -6.21 4.84
C GLN A 19 -12.53 -7.00 6.09
N LEU A 20 -11.67 -6.93 7.12
CA LEU A 20 -11.94 -7.52 8.43
C LEU A 20 -13.22 -6.94 9.05
N HIS A 21 -13.41 -5.62 8.98
CA HIS A 21 -14.61 -4.96 9.49
C HIS A 21 -15.89 -5.47 8.79
N ARG A 22 -15.88 -5.59 7.47
CA ARG A 22 -17.00 -6.16 6.71
C ARG A 22 -17.22 -7.64 6.97
N ALA A 23 -16.15 -8.41 7.16
CA ALA A 23 -16.24 -9.84 7.46
C ALA A 23 -16.93 -10.06 8.82
N LEU A 24 -16.65 -9.22 9.82
CA LEU A 24 -17.39 -9.22 11.10
C LEU A 24 -18.87 -8.94 10.90
N GLU A 25 -19.23 -7.92 10.10
CA GLU A 25 -20.64 -7.62 9.79
C GLU A 25 -21.35 -8.78 9.09
N GLN A 26 -20.61 -9.63 8.38
CA GLN A 26 -21.12 -10.81 7.68
C GLN A 26 -21.15 -12.08 8.53
N GLY A 27 -20.66 -12.03 9.78
CA GLY A 27 -20.61 -13.21 10.64
C GLY A 27 -19.46 -14.17 10.34
N ASP A 28 -18.40 -13.71 9.68
CA ASP A 28 -17.24 -14.54 9.33
C ASP A 28 -16.52 -15.04 10.60
N PHE A 29 -16.34 -16.37 10.68
CA PHE A 29 -15.80 -17.03 11.86
C PHE A 29 -14.33 -16.64 12.12
N ASP A 30 -13.52 -16.53 11.06
CA ASP A 30 -12.11 -16.15 11.18
C ASP A 30 -11.99 -14.70 11.66
N ALA A 31 -12.84 -13.81 11.16
CA ALA A 31 -12.92 -12.42 11.61
C ALA A 31 -13.27 -12.31 13.09
N VAL A 32 -14.29 -13.05 13.55
CA VAL A 32 -14.69 -13.12 14.97
C VAL A 32 -13.54 -13.61 15.84
N HIS A 33 -12.85 -14.67 15.41
CA HIS A 33 -11.71 -15.22 16.13
C HIS A 33 -10.55 -14.22 16.24
N ARG A 34 -10.19 -13.53 15.14
CA ARG A 34 -9.15 -12.48 15.14
C ARG A 34 -9.50 -11.34 16.09
N VAL A 35 -10.74 -10.88 16.06
CA VAL A 35 -11.21 -9.83 16.98
C VAL A 35 -11.15 -10.28 18.44
N LYS A 36 -11.63 -11.49 18.74
CA LYS A 36 -11.60 -12.05 20.10
C LYS A 36 -10.17 -12.15 20.64
N ALA A 37 -9.22 -12.57 19.80
CA ALA A 37 -7.83 -12.74 20.19
C ALA A 37 -7.11 -11.42 20.52
N HIS A 38 -7.55 -10.29 19.94
CA HIS A 38 -6.79 -9.04 19.98
C HIS A 38 -7.52 -7.86 20.63
N LEU A 39 -8.85 -7.89 20.75
CA LEU A 39 -9.62 -6.88 21.49
C LEU A 39 -9.90 -7.34 22.92
N ARG A 40 -9.20 -6.73 23.89
CA ARG A 40 -9.35 -7.05 25.33
C ARG A 40 -10.80 -7.04 25.82
N ARG A 41 -11.62 -6.07 25.38
CA ARG A 41 -13.03 -5.97 25.82
C ARG A 41 -13.91 -7.13 25.35
N LEU A 42 -13.47 -7.87 24.34
CA LEU A 42 -14.21 -8.97 23.71
C LEU A 42 -13.54 -10.34 23.93
N GLY A 43 -12.44 -10.41 24.69
CA GLY A 43 -11.65 -11.63 24.86
C GLY A 43 -12.45 -12.80 25.46
N ASP A 44 -13.35 -12.50 26.40
CA ASP A 44 -14.21 -13.50 27.05
C ASP A 44 -15.63 -13.54 26.49
N ALA A 45 -15.94 -12.72 25.48
CA ALA A 45 -17.27 -12.62 24.90
C ALA A 45 -17.62 -13.86 24.08
N SER A 46 -18.91 -14.19 24.00
CA SER A 46 -19.40 -15.21 23.08
C SER A 46 -19.36 -14.69 21.64
N GLU A 47 -19.39 -15.58 20.65
CA GLU A 47 -19.42 -15.17 19.23
C GLU A 47 -20.62 -14.27 18.93
N ALA A 48 -21.79 -14.58 19.51
CA ALA A 48 -23.00 -13.77 19.36
C ALA A 48 -22.85 -12.37 19.94
N ASP A 49 -22.17 -12.24 21.09
CA ASP A 49 -21.88 -10.94 21.71
C ASP A 49 -20.86 -10.13 20.90
N ILE A 50 -19.89 -10.79 20.26
CA ILE A 50 -18.91 -10.15 19.37
C ILE A 50 -19.59 -9.61 18.11
N LEU A 51 -20.49 -10.39 17.51
CA LEU A 51 -21.24 -9.96 16.33
C LEU A 51 -22.23 -8.84 16.63
N SER A 52 -22.73 -8.79 17.86
CA SER A 52 -23.59 -7.70 18.36
C SER A 52 -22.79 -6.50 18.86
N ALA A 53 -21.48 -6.66 19.09
CA ALA A 53 -20.62 -5.58 19.50
C ALA A 53 -20.37 -4.65 18.31
N GLU A 54 -20.63 -3.36 18.48
CA GLU A 54 -20.28 -2.33 17.50
C GLU A 54 -18.74 -2.19 17.42
N VAL A 55 -18.07 -3.11 16.74
CA VAL A 55 -16.63 -3.06 16.52
C VAL A 55 -16.33 -1.95 15.52
N THR A 56 -15.51 -1.00 15.92
CA THR A 56 -15.16 0.15 15.08
C THR A 56 -14.05 -0.18 14.09
N LEU A 57 -13.93 0.61 13.02
CA LEU A 57 -12.81 0.51 12.08
C LEU A 57 -11.44 0.74 12.76
N GLN A 58 -11.40 1.54 13.84
CA GLN A 58 -10.17 1.76 14.60
C GLN A 58 -9.76 0.50 15.38
N GLU A 59 -10.74 -0.21 15.93
CA GLU A 59 -10.51 -1.48 16.61
C GLU A 59 -10.04 -2.55 15.61
N THR A 60 -10.61 -2.63 14.41
CA THR A 60 -10.09 -3.55 13.39
C THR A 60 -8.67 -3.19 12.95
N GLN A 61 -8.33 -1.91 12.81
CA GLN A 61 -6.93 -1.49 12.59
C GLN A 61 -6.00 -1.93 13.72
N HIS A 62 -6.45 -1.90 14.97
CA HIS A 62 -5.68 -2.41 16.10
C HIS A 62 -5.47 -3.93 15.99
N VAL A 63 -6.52 -4.69 15.66
CA VAL A 63 -6.42 -6.14 15.42
C VAL A 63 -5.39 -6.45 14.34
N ILE A 64 -5.43 -5.74 13.20
CA ILE A 64 -4.42 -5.89 12.13
C ILE A 64 -3.00 -5.60 12.67
N ALA A 65 -2.81 -4.52 13.44
CA ALA A 65 -1.51 -4.23 14.03
C ALA A 65 -0.99 -5.36 14.93
N ARG A 66 -1.86 -5.92 15.78
CA ARG A 66 -1.53 -7.05 16.66
C ARG A 66 -1.22 -8.33 15.88
N ASP A 67 -1.94 -8.60 14.79
CA ASP A 67 -1.67 -9.76 13.92
C ASP A 67 -0.29 -9.72 13.27
N TYR A 68 0.18 -8.51 12.91
CA TYR A 68 1.53 -8.29 12.39
C TYR A 68 2.59 -8.13 13.49
N GLY A 69 2.22 -8.26 14.77
CA GLY A 69 3.14 -8.22 15.91
C GLY A 69 3.47 -6.82 16.43
N PHE A 70 2.77 -5.78 15.97
CA PHE A 70 2.92 -4.39 16.45
C PHE A 70 1.97 -4.09 17.60
N GLU A 71 2.31 -3.16 18.50
CA GLU A 71 1.43 -2.83 19.62
C GLU A 71 0.22 -2.02 19.19
N ASN A 72 0.41 -1.17 18.19
CA ASN A 72 -0.61 -0.25 17.72
C ASN A 72 -0.44 0.06 16.24
N TRP A 73 -1.47 0.69 15.68
CA TRP A 73 -1.48 1.06 14.27
C TRP A 73 -0.34 2.01 13.90
N ALA A 74 0.05 2.96 14.76
CA ALA A 74 1.11 3.91 14.45
C ALA A 74 2.47 3.22 14.26
N GLU A 75 2.81 2.23 15.09
CA GLU A 75 4.01 1.41 14.94
C GLU A 75 4.00 0.59 13.65
N LEU A 76 2.89 -0.08 13.33
CA LEU A 76 2.75 -0.80 12.07
C LEU A 76 2.96 0.15 10.87
N ARG A 77 2.37 1.35 10.91
CA ARG A 77 2.58 2.35 9.85
C ARG A 77 4.04 2.79 9.72
N GLY A 78 4.72 2.97 10.85
CA GLY A 78 6.13 3.37 10.87
C GLY A 78 7.04 2.31 10.27
N ALA A 79 6.83 1.04 10.62
CA ALA A 79 7.64 -0.08 10.14
C ALA A 79 7.51 -0.32 8.62
N VAL A 80 6.36 0.04 8.07
CA VAL A 80 6.03 -0.16 6.65
C VAL A 80 6.62 0.94 5.74
N GLY A 81 6.94 2.10 6.31
CA GLY A 81 7.51 3.23 5.59
C GLY A 81 6.57 3.80 4.50
N PRO A 82 7.01 4.84 3.78
CA PRO A 82 6.27 5.36 2.63
C PRO A 82 6.28 4.30 1.53
N GLY A 83 5.08 3.87 1.14
CA GLY A 83 4.86 2.99 -0.02
C GLY A 83 4.75 3.78 -1.32
N PHE A 84 4.51 3.07 -2.42
CA PHE A 84 4.38 3.66 -3.76
C PHE A 84 3.30 4.77 -3.88
N ASP A 85 2.28 4.76 -3.02
CA ASP A 85 1.28 5.85 -2.92
C ASP A 85 1.88 7.21 -2.56
N ALA A 86 2.95 7.23 -1.76
CA ALA A 86 3.56 8.47 -1.28
C ALA A 86 4.17 9.30 -2.42
N LEU A 87 4.39 8.70 -3.61
CA LEU A 87 4.83 9.43 -4.80
C LEU A 87 3.84 10.52 -5.23
N ALA A 88 2.56 10.40 -4.88
CA ALA A 88 1.57 11.43 -5.15
C ALA A 88 1.88 12.75 -4.40
N ASP A 89 2.51 12.65 -3.23
CA ASP A 89 2.80 13.77 -2.35
C ASP A 89 4.24 14.30 -2.51
N LEU A 90 5.04 13.68 -3.38
CA LEU A 90 6.41 14.15 -3.66
C LEU A 90 6.39 15.55 -4.31
N PRO A 91 7.37 16.42 -3.96
CA PRO A 91 7.62 17.65 -4.69
C PRO A 91 7.91 17.39 -6.17
N ASP A 92 7.50 18.31 -7.06
CA ASP A 92 7.65 18.14 -8.51
C ASP A 92 9.09 17.94 -8.95
N HIS A 93 10.06 18.59 -8.29
CA HIS A 93 11.48 18.46 -8.64
C HIS A 93 12.02 17.07 -8.28
N ASP A 94 11.63 16.52 -7.13
CA ASP A 94 12.01 15.18 -6.70
C ASP A 94 11.35 14.11 -7.57
N LEU A 95 10.06 14.29 -7.90
CA LEU A 95 9.36 13.39 -8.81
C LEU A 95 9.99 13.41 -10.21
N LYS A 96 10.34 14.60 -10.74
CA LYS A 96 11.04 14.69 -12.03
C LYS A 96 12.40 14.01 -11.99
N ARG A 97 13.19 14.23 -10.94
CA ARG A 97 14.48 13.55 -10.77
C ARG A 97 14.31 12.03 -10.72
N LEU A 98 13.33 11.54 -9.96
CA LEU A 98 13.01 10.12 -9.91
C LEU A 98 12.66 9.57 -11.30
N LEU A 99 11.83 10.27 -12.06
CA LEU A 99 11.42 9.85 -13.41
C LEU A 99 12.59 9.84 -14.41
N THR A 100 13.60 10.69 -14.23
CA THR A 100 14.81 10.66 -15.07
C THR A 100 15.76 9.51 -14.76
N GLU A 101 15.70 8.95 -13.55
CA GLU A 101 16.60 7.89 -13.09
C GLU A 101 16.00 6.48 -13.23
N ILE A 102 14.71 6.39 -13.57
CA ILE A 102 13.97 5.12 -13.67
C ILE A 102 13.61 4.82 -15.12
N ASP A 103 13.86 3.60 -15.54
CA ASP A 103 13.44 3.10 -16.86
C ASP A 103 11.90 3.09 -16.98
N HIS A 104 11.38 3.60 -18.10
CA HIS A 104 9.95 3.58 -18.42
C HIS A 104 9.34 2.18 -18.36
N ALA A 105 10.10 1.11 -18.65
CA ALA A 105 9.65 -0.28 -18.51
C ALA A 105 9.32 -0.63 -17.05
N VAL A 106 10.13 -0.16 -16.10
CA VAL A 106 9.88 -0.35 -14.66
C VAL A 106 8.66 0.45 -14.24
N LEU A 107 8.53 1.69 -14.72
CA LEU A 107 7.38 2.55 -14.44
C LEU A 107 6.05 1.97 -14.96
N VAL A 108 6.05 1.49 -16.21
CA VAL A 108 4.91 0.80 -16.83
C VAL A 108 4.52 -0.43 -16.02
N THR A 109 5.50 -1.26 -15.64
CA THR A 109 5.27 -2.49 -14.88
C THR A 109 4.73 -2.17 -13.49
N ALA A 110 5.25 -1.15 -12.82
CA ALA A 110 4.82 -0.74 -11.48
C ALA A 110 3.39 -0.19 -11.44
N LEU A 111 2.99 0.56 -12.48
CA LEU A 111 1.64 1.12 -12.63
C LEU A 111 0.62 0.11 -13.13
N ARG A 112 1.08 -1.05 -13.63
CA ARG A 112 0.21 -2.15 -14.07
C ARG A 112 -0.59 -2.70 -12.90
N ASP A 113 -1.89 -2.85 -13.17
CA ASP A 113 -2.91 -3.30 -12.21
C ASP A 113 -2.89 -2.54 -10.89
N TYR A 114 -2.16 -1.43 -10.80
CA TYR A 114 -1.97 -0.72 -9.56
C TYR A 114 -3.31 -0.19 -9.10
N VAL A 115 -4.00 0.57 -9.96
CA VAL A 115 -5.35 1.11 -9.70
C VAL A 115 -6.38 0.00 -9.51
N ILE A 116 -6.30 -1.07 -10.31
CA ILE A 116 -7.22 -2.22 -10.22
C ILE A 116 -7.10 -2.89 -8.85
N ASN A 117 -5.88 -3.04 -8.33
CA ASN A 117 -5.59 -3.58 -6.99
C ASN A 117 -5.68 -2.51 -5.89
N GLY A 118 -6.57 -1.54 -6.06
CA GLY A 118 -6.88 -0.49 -5.10
C GLY A 118 -5.94 0.71 -5.11
N GLY A 119 -5.04 0.79 -6.09
CA GLY A 119 -4.11 1.89 -6.43
C GLY A 119 -4.72 3.27 -6.30
N SER A 120 -4.04 4.23 -5.67
CA SER A 120 -4.43 5.62 -5.75
C SER A 120 -4.27 6.10 -7.21
N PRO A 121 -5.35 6.51 -7.89
CA PRO A 121 -5.25 7.04 -9.25
C PRO A 121 -4.37 8.30 -9.31
N SER A 122 -4.30 9.03 -8.20
CA SER A 122 -3.51 10.26 -8.07
C SER A 122 -2.03 10.04 -8.38
N VAL A 123 -1.47 8.87 -8.04
CA VAL A 123 -0.05 8.56 -8.34
C VAL A 123 0.19 8.55 -9.84
N ARG A 124 -0.65 7.84 -10.61
CA ARG A 124 -0.54 7.79 -12.07
C ARG A 124 -0.72 9.17 -12.69
N LEU A 125 -1.72 9.93 -12.23
CA LEU A 125 -1.98 11.28 -12.72
C LEU A 125 -0.80 12.21 -12.45
N ARG A 126 -0.22 12.18 -11.24
CA ARG A 126 0.92 12.99 -10.83
C ARG A 126 2.16 12.69 -11.68
N ILE A 127 2.46 11.41 -11.87
CA ILE A 127 3.56 10.93 -12.72
C ILE A 127 3.39 11.46 -14.15
N LEU A 128 2.24 11.21 -14.78
CA LEU A 128 1.99 11.63 -16.16
C LEU A 128 2.00 13.16 -16.31
N ALA A 129 1.54 13.90 -15.31
CA ALA A 129 1.56 15.37 -15.31
C ALA A 129 2.99 15.95 -15.23
N CYS A 130 3.93 15.25 -14.59
CA CYS A 130 5.33 15.68 -14.50
C CYS A 130 6.16 15.32 -15.74
N MET A 131 5.66 14.42 -16.59
CA MET A 131 6.36 13.95 -17.79
C MET A 131 6.19 14.91 -18.98
N SER A 132 7.27 15.07 -19.74
CA SER A 132 7.21 15.76 -21.04
C SER A 132 6.28 15.03 -22.00
N ASN A 133 5.87 15.69 -23.09
CA ASN A 133 5.06 15.03 -24.13
C ASN A 133 5.82 13.83 -24.75
N GLY A 134 7.13 13.94 -24.94
CA GLY A 134 7.96 12.86 -25.48
C GLY A 134 8.04 11.67 -24.54
N ASP A 135 8.26 11.91 -23.24
CA ASP A 135 8.32 10.84 -22.24
C ASP A 135 6.96 10.14 -22.09
N ARG A 136 5.85 10.91 -22.13
CA ARG A 136 4.51 10.32 -22.11
C ARG A 136 4.28 9.42 -23.31
N GLN A 137 4.72 9.82 -24.50
CA GLN A 137 4.60 8.99 -25.69
C GLN A 137 5.42 7.71 -25.57
N ALA A 138 6.68 7.80 -25.14
CA ALA A 138 7.55 6.65 -24.91
C ALA A 138 6.96 5.69 -23.84
N TYR A 139 6.34 6.23 -22.79
CA TYR A 139 5.62 5.46 -21.78
C TYR A 139 4.47 4.65 -22.39
N TYR A 140 3.64 5.26 -23.24
CA TYR A 140 2.51 4.55 -23.87
C TYR A 140 2.96 3.49 -24.88
N GLU A 141 4.02 3.77 -25.65
CA GLU A 141 4.62 2.79 -26.56
C GLU A 141 5.13 1.58 -25.77
N ARG A 142 5.87 1.83 -24.67
CA ARG A 142 6.38 0.77 -23.80
C ARG A 142 5.27 0.02 -23.06
N GLN A 143 4.16 0.69 -22.71
CA GLN A 143 2.99 0.05 -22.11
C GLN A 143 2.44 -1.06 -23.01
N ARG A 144 2.35 -0.81 -24.32
CA ARG A 144 1.88 -1.78 -25.31
C ARG A 144 2.83 -2.96 -25.47
N GLU A 145 4.15 -2.73 -25.44
CA GLU A 145 5.15 -3.80 -25.53
C GLU A 145 5.16 -4.70 -24.30
N ALA A 146 5.04 -4.10 -23.11
CA ALA A 146 5.13 -4.81 -21.85
C ALA A 146 3.91 -5.72 -21.58
N GLU A 147 2.80 -5.57 -22.33
CA GLU A 147 1.68 -6.50 -22.33
C GLU A 147 2.06 -7.90 -22.85
N ALA A 148 3.15 -8.02 -23.62
CA ALA A 148 3.64 -9.29 -24.16
C ALA A 148 4.56 -10.08 -23.22
N GLU A 149 5.40 -9.41 -22.43
CA GLU A 149 6.30 -10.05 -21.45
C GLU A 149 6.24 -9.31 -20.10
N PRO A 150 5.37 -9.78 -19.19
CA PRO A 150 5.08 -9.04 -17.97
C PRO A 150 6.16 -9.27 -16.89
N GLY A 151 6.87 -8.21 -16.50
CA GLY A 151 7.66 -8.20 -15.27
C GLY A 151 6.79 -8.17 -14.00
N ASP A 152 7.38 -8.38 -12.82
CA ASP A 152 6.67 -8.34 -11.54
C ASP A 152 6.33 -6.89 -11.12
N PRO A 153 5.04 -6.50 -11.06
CA PRO A 153 4.61 -5.17 -10.63
C PRO A 153 5.03 -4.81 -9.21
N THR A 154 5.13 -5.80 -8.31
CA THR A 154 5.49 -5.60 -6.91
C THR A 154 6.96 -5.29 -6.76
N GLU A 155 7.81 -6.03 -7.46
CA GLU A 155 9.25 -5.74 -7.51
C GLU A 155 9.50 -4.36 -8.13
N ALA A 156 8.82 -4.04 -9.24
CA ALA A 156 8.94 -2.75 -9.91
C ALA A 156 8.58 -1.58 -8.99
N ARG A 157 7.47 -1.66 -8.23
CA ARG A 157 7.10 -0.63 -7.25
C ARG A 157 8.13 -0.49 -6.13
N SER A 158 8.66 -1.59 -5.63
CA SER A 158 9.66 -1.60 -4.56
C SER A 158 10.95 -0.91 -5.01
N ARG A 159 11.41 -1.19 -6.24
CA ARG A 159 12.56 -0.52 -6.85
C ARG A 159 12.35 1.00 -6.97
N ILE A 160 11.15 1.44 -7.38
CA ILE A 160 10.84 2.87 -7.50
C ILE A 160 10.84 3.57 -6.14
N VAL A 161 10.22 2.97 -5.12
CA VAL A 161 10.21 3.53 -3.75
C VAL A 161 11.62 3.65 -3.19
N GLU A 162 12.45 2.64 -3.40
CA GLU A 162 13.85 2.65 -2.94
C GLU A 162 14.68 3.73 -3.64
N GLN A 163 14.50 3.90 -4.95
CA GLN A 163 15.16 4.99 -5.68
C GLN A 163 14.70 6.36 -5.18
N ALA A 164 13.41 6.53 -4.86
CA ALA A 164 12.89 7.78 -4.31
C ALA A 164 13.49 8.10 -2.94
N ARG A 165 13.63 7.09 -2.06
CA ARG A 165 14.29 7.23 -0.75
C ARG A 165 15.75 7.64 -0.91
N ARG A 166 16.47 6.94 -1.78
CA ARG A 166 17.87 7.26 -2.10
C ARG A 166 18.02 8.73 -2.53
N ASN A 167 17.12 9.22 -3.38
CA ASN A 167 17.15 10.62 -3.82
C ASN A 167 16.90 11.62 -2.69
N ALA A 168 15.99 11.31 -1.77
CA ALA A 168 15.69 12.15 -0.61
C ALA A 168 16.85 12.18 0.41
N GLU A 169 17.52 11.05 0.62
CA GLU A 169 18.70 10.96 1.48
C GLU A 169 19.87 11.80 0.94
N PHE A 170 20.10 11.77 -0.38
CA PHE A 170 21.11 12.64 -1.02
C PHE A 170 20.73 14.13 -1.04
N ALA A 171 19.46 14.49 -0.83
CA ALA A 171 18.97 15.87 -0.83
C ALA A 171 19.04 16.55 0.55
N SER A 172 19.35 15.82 1.62
CA SER A 172 19.54 16.36 2.98
C SER A 172 21.04 16.51 3.29
N PRO A 173 21.68 17.67 3.03
CA PRO A 173 23.04 17.88 3.50
C PRO A 173 23.04 18.10 5.02
N SER A 174 23.99 17.48 5.71
CA SER A 174 24.34 17.78 7.11
C SER A 174 24.75 19.24 7.29
#